data_AF-A0A0K3A897-F1
#
_entry.id   AF-A0A0K3A897-F1
#
_cell.length_a   1.000
_cell.length_b   1.000
_cell.length_c   1.000
_cell.angle_alpha   90.00
_cell.angle_beta   90.00
_cell.angle_gamma   90.00
#
_symmetry.space_group_name_H-M   'P 1'
#
loop_
_entity.id
_entity.type
_entity.pdbx_description
1 polymer ?
#
loop_
_entity_poly.entity_id
_entity_poly.type
_entity_poly.pdbx_seq_one_letter_code
_entity_poly.pdbx_strand_id
1 'polypeptide(L)'
;MSDRSPQAVDCLYNDVARNAKRLDDNLTLKSQEIVYINQQARSNVAYTLKYDMAKKAWYLAEASSTAPTENPQSGKMDVSRGTARYPADIAWTPIAQIAPEQLQKAMDKDKHRAIIQ
;
A
#
# COMPACT_ATOMS: atom_id res chain seq x y z
N MET A 1 -17.40 14.06 12.37
CA MET A 1 -16.47 13.27 13.21
C MET A 1 -15.08 13.52 12.69
N SER A 2 -14.13 13.92 13.55
CA SER A 2 -12.74 14.16 13.13
C SER A 2 -12.06 12.78 13.04
N ASP A 3 -11.78 12.33 11.83
CA ASP A 3 -10.99 11.12 11.57
C ASP A 3 -9.55 11.38 12.03
N ARG A 4 -9.29 11.07 13.30
CA ARG A 4 -7.95 11.10 13.89
C ARG A 4 -7.60 9.69 14.31
N SER A 5 -6.58 9.10 13.69
CA SER A 5 -6.02 7.84 14.19
C SER A 5 -5.23 8.13 15.47
N PRO A 6 -5.45 7.38 16.56
CA PRO A 6 -4.64 7.47 17.78
C PRO A 6 -3.25 6.83 17.62
N GLN A 7 -2.99 6.16 16.49
CA GLN A 7 -1.73 5.51 16.21
C GLN A 7 -0.71 6.56 15.76
N ALA A 8 0.40 6.67 16.49
CA ALA A 8 1.55 7.42 16.03
C ALA A 8 2.05 6.78 14.72
N VAL A 9 2.06 7.55 13.64
CA VAL A 9 2.74 7.15 12.41
C VAL A 9 4.23 7.22 12.71
N ASP A 10 4.85 6.07 12.96
CA ASP A 10 6.27 5.99 13.19
C ASP A 10 7.01 6.46 11.93
N CYS A 11 7.71 7.59 12.03
CA CYS A 11 8.41 8.21 10.92
C CYS A 11 9.65 7.42 10.47
N LEU A 12 9.98 6.32 11.15
CA LEU A 12 11.00 5.34 10.74
C LEU A 12 10.79 4.80 9.31
N TYR A 13 9.54 4.79 8.81
CA TYR A 13 9.26 4.41 7.42
C TYR A 13 9.39 5.58 6.41
N ASN A 14 9.51 6.82 6.88
CA ASN A 14 9.64 8.02 6.04
C ASN A 14 11.09 8.39 5.69
N ASP A 15 12.10 7.76 6.31
CA ASP A 15 13.52 7.95 5.97
C ASP A 15 13.86 7.55 4.52
N VAL A 16 12.91 6.94 3.81
CA VAL A 16 13.12 6.36 2.48
C VAL A 16 12.21 6.91 1.38
N ALA A 17 11.57 8.06 1.59
CA ALA A 17 11.01 8.85 0.50
C ALA A 17 12.15 9.49 -0.32
N ARG A 18 13.03 8.65 -0.91
CA ARG A 18 14.29 9.03 -1.55
C ARG A 18 14.13 10.08 -2.65
N ASN A 19 12.91 10.20 -3.20
CA ASN A 19 12.60 11.08 -4.31
C ASN A 19 11.49 12.11 -4.03
N ALA A 20 10.85 12.09 -2.86
CA ALA A 20 9.75 13.03 -2.57
C ALA A 20 10.33 14.33 -2.02
N LYS A 21 10.24 15.39 -2.82
CA LYS A 21 10.54 16.77 -2.39
C LYS A 21 9.31 17.44 -1.76
N ARG A 22 8.12 16.89 -2.02
CA ARG A 22 6.84 17.36 -1.51
C ARG A 22 5.93 16.18 -1.17
N LEU A 23 4.98 16.41 -0.25
CA LEU A 23 4.04 15.39 0.20
C LEU A 23 3.12 14.87 -0.92
N ASP A 24 2.89 15.70 -1.95
CA ASP A 24 2.11 15.37 -3.14
C ASP A 24 2.87 14.53 -4.18
N ASP A 25 4.19 14.37 -4.08
CA ASP A 25 4.97 13.59 -5.05
C ASP A 25 4.60 12.09 -5.03
N ASN A 26 4.05 11.62 -3.90
CA ASN A 26 3.61 10.25 -3.70
C ASN A 26 2.08 10.13 -3.61
N LEU A 27 1.34 11.21 -3.91
CA LEU A 27 -0.10 11.29 -3.74
C LEU A 27 -0.77 11.68 -5.06
N THR A 28 -1.61 10.81 -5.59
CA THR A 28 -2.51 11.14 -6.70
C THR A 28 -3.93 11.33 -6.17
N LEU A 29 -4.53 12.47 -6.47
CA LEU A 29 -5.90 12.81 -6.10
C LEU A 29 -6.78 12.89 -7.35
N LYS A 30 -7.89 12.15 -7.34
CA LYS A 30 -8.96 12.25 -8.34
C LYS A 30 -10.31 12.34 -7.62
N SER A 31 -11.36 12.65 -8.37
CA SER A 31 -12.73 12.59 -7.83
C SER A 31 -13.01 11.19 -7.30
N GLN A 32 -13.24 11.07 -5.99
CA GLN A 32 -13.55 9.82 -5.26
C GLN A 32 -12.43 8.76 -5.25
N GLU A 33 -11.20 9.11 -5.61
CA GLU A 33 -10.05 8.21 -5.57
C GLU A 33 -8.81 8.93 -5.05
N ILE A 34 -8.13 8.30 -4.10
CA ILE A 34 -6.83 8.74 -3.58
C ILE A 34 -5.87 7.56 -3.75
N VAL A 35 -4.73 7.80 -4.37
CA VAL A 35 -3.64 6.81 -4.44
C VAL A 35 -2.44 7.37 -3.72
N TYR A 36 -1.95 6.64 -2.72
CA TYR A 36 -0.74 6.98 -1.97
C TYR A 36 0.34 5.91 -2.17
N ILE A 37 1.55 6.32 -2.50
CA ILE A 37 2.71 5.43 -2.68
C ILE A 37 3.69 5.63 -1.53
N ASN A 38 3.80 4.62 -0.66
CA ASN A 38 4.86 4.56 0.33
C ASN A 38 6.11 3.93 -0.30
N GLN A 39 7.15 4.75 -0.49
CA GLN A 39 8.44 4.31 -1.04
C GLN A 39 9.33 3.78 0.08
N GLN A 40 9.83 2.56 -0.06
CA GLN A 40 10.82 1.95 0.83
C GLN A 40 12.11 1.63 0.08
N ALA A 41 13.19 1.30 0.80
CA ALA A 41 14.53 1.14 0.22
C ALA A 41 14.61 0.10 -0.90
N ARG A 42 13.76 -0.92 -0.84
CA ARG A 42 13.70 -2.04 -1.79
C ARG A 42 12.27 -2.40 -2.18
N SER A 43 11.26 -1.67 -1.74
CA SER A 43 9.85 -2.02 -1.96
C SER A 43 9.04 -0.74 -2.13
N ASN A 44 8.00 -0.79 -2.95
CA ASN A 44 6.98 0.25 -2.94
C ASN A 44 5.66 -0.38 -2.52
N VAL A 45 4.94 0.31 -1.63
CA VAL A 45 3.57 -0.06 -1.26
C VAL A 45 2.62 1.02 -1.77
N ALA A 46 1.69 0.67 -2.64
CA ALA A 46 0.64 1.56 -3.11
C ALA A 46 -0.67 1.26 -2.38
N TYR A 47 -1.33 2.30 -1.88
CA TYR A 47 -2.64 2.25 -1.27
C TYR A 47 -3.63 3.02 -2.14
N THR A 48 -4.67 2.33 -2.61
CA THR A 48 -5.76 2.93 -3.39
C THR A 48 -7.00 3.01 -2.51
N LEU A 49 -7.40 4.23 -2.20
CA LEU A 49 -8.60 4.55 -1.43
C LEU A 49 -9.71 5.00 -2.38
N LYS A 50 -10.94 4.58 -2.09
CA LYS A 50 -12.14 5.08 -2.76
C LYS A 50 -13.08 5.70 -1.77
N TYR A 51 -13.90 6.65 -2.23
CA TYR A 51 -14.95 7.25 -1.42
C TYR A 51 -16.25 6.49 -1.59
N ASP A 52 -16.81 5.99 -0.48
CA ASP A 52 -18.14 5.41 -0.46
C ASP A 52 -19.17 6.53 -0.20
N MET A 53 -19.97 6.85 -1.21
CA MET A 53 -21.00 7.89 -1.12
C MET A 53 -22.13 7.54 -0.15
N ALA A 54 -22.47 6.25 0.00
CA ALA A 54 -23.54 5.80 0.88
C ALA A 54 -23.11 5.86 2.35
N LYS A 55 -21.88 5.42 2.63
CA LYS A 55 -21.29 5.46 3.98
C LYS A 55 -20.66 6.82 4.31
N LYS A 56 -20.49 7.70 3.32
CA LYS A 56 -19.81 9.00 3.42
C LYS A 56 -18.40 8.88 4.02
N ALA A 57 -17.64 7.89 3.55
CA ALA A 57 -16.35 7.55 4.13
C ALA A 57 -15.34 7.07 3.08
N TRP A 58 -14.06 7.38 3.30
CA TRP A 58 -12.95 6.81 2.54
C TRP A 58 -12.61 5.42 3.05
N TYR A 59 -12.40 4.49 2.13
CA TYR A 59 -12.02 3.11 2.46
C TYR A 59 -10.91 2.60 1.56
N LEU A 60 -10.17 1.61 2.06
CA LEU A 60 -9.14 0.92 1.29
C LEU A 60 -9.77 -0.03 0.27
N ALA A 61 -9.62 0.31 -1.01
CA ALA A 61 -10.10 -0.50 -2.12
C ALA A 61 -9.06 -1.54 -2.56
N GLU A 62 -7.77 -1.14 -2.58
CA GLU A 62 -6.66 -2.01 -2.96
C GLU A 62 -5.38 -1.57 -2.24
N ALA A 63 -4.54 -2.54 -1.88
CA ALA A 63 -3.14 -2.33 -1.54
C ALA A 63 -2.27 -3.23 -2.44
N SER A 64 -1.13 -2.73 -2.90
CA SER A 64 -0.14 -3.55 -3.62
C SER A 64 1.26 -3.27 -3.12
N SER A 65 2.12 -4.29 -3.10
CA SER A 65 3.51 -4.18 -2.71
C SER A 65 4.42 -4.90 -3.70
N THR A 66 5.57 -4.30 -4.02
CA THR A 66 6.63 -4.97 -4.80
C THR A 66 7.74 -5.43 -3.88
N ALA A 67 8.28 -6.63 -4.07
CA ALA A 67 9.40 -7.13 -3.28
C ALA A 67 10.43 -7.83 -4.18
N PRO A 68 11.67 -7.30 -4.28
CA PRO A 68 12.75 -7.90 -5.02
C PRO A 68 13.36 -9.03 -4.19
N THR A 69 13.51 -10.19 -4.80
CA THR A 69 14.14 -11.37 -4.21
C THR A 69 15.25 -11.84 -5.13
N GLU A 70 16.42 -12.13 -4.58
CA GLU A 70 17.49 -12.72 -5.38
C GLU A 70 17.15 -14.17 -5.70
N ASN A 71 17.26 -14.53 -6.98
CA ASN A 71 17.08 -15.88 -7.43
C ASN A 71 18.37 -16.68 -7.19
N PRO A 72 18.38 -17.68 -6.30
CA PRO A 72 19.59 -18.40 -5.93
C PRO A 72 20.17 -19.25 -7.08
N GLN A 73 19.40 -19.51 -8.15
CA GLN A 73 19.82 -20.30 -9.30
C GLN A 73 20.41 -19.44 -10.43
N SER A 74 19.90 -18.23 -10.62
CA SER A 74 20.31 -17.35 -11.73
C SER A 74 21.17 -16.15 -11.29
N GLY A 75 21.23 -15.86 -9.99
CA GLY A 75 21.91 -14.67 -9.44
C GLY A 75 21.25 -13.34 -9.84
N LYS A 76 20.05 -13.37 -10.43
CA LYS A 76 19.30 -12.19 -10.85
C LYS A 76 18.29 -11.80 -9.77
N MET A 77 17.94 -10.51 -9.76
CA MET A 77 16.85 -10.01 -8.91
C MET A 77 15.51 -10.23 -9.61
N ASP A 78 14.65 -11.04 -9.03
CA ASP A 78 13.25 -11.20 -9.45
C ASP A 78 12.37 -10.24 -8.64
N VAL A 79 11.45 -9.54 -9.29
CA VAL A 79 10.50 -8.66 -8.59
C VAL A 79 9.15 -9.38 -8.49
N SER A 80 8.69 -9.59 -7.27
CA SER A 80 7.33 -10.10 -7.01
C SER A 80 6.38 -8.94 -6.71
N ARG A 81 5.10 -9.10 -7.06
CA ARG A 81 4.04 -8.19 -6.61
C ARG A 81 2.97 -8.95 -5.84
N GLY A 82 2.67 -8.47 -4.64
CA GLY A 82 1.50 -8.87 -3.88
C GLY A 82 0.42 -7.80 -4.04
N THR A 83 -0.84 -8.23 -4.15
CA THR A 83 -1.99 -7.32 -4.15
C THR A 83 -3.02 -7.83 -3.15
N ALA A 84 -3.78 -6.92 -2.54
CA ALA A 84 -4.90 -7.26 -1.68
C ALA A 84 -6.05 -6.31 -2.00
N ARG A 85 -7.23 -6.85 -2.31
CA ARG A 85 -8.38 -6.08 -2.82
C ARG A 85 -9.62 -6.28 -1.96
N TYR A 86 -10.37 -5.21 -1.76
CA TYR A 86 -11.73 -5.31 -1.25
C TYR A 86 -12.69 -5.69 -2.40
N PRO A 87 -13.67 -6.60 -2.20
CA PRO A 87 -13.92 -7.38 -0.98
C PRO A 87 -13.22 -8.76 -0.96
N ALA A 88 -12.42 -9.08 -1.97
CA ALA A 88 -11.89 -10.43 -2.17
C ALA A 88 -10.91 -10.90 -1.07
N ASP A 89 -9.97 -10.04 -0.69
CA ASP A 89 -8.82 -10.40 0.17
C ASP A 89 -8.84 -9.66 1.51
N ILE A 90 -9.50 -8.50 1.55
CA ILE A 90 -9.58 -7.62 2.72
C ILE A 90 -11.02 -7.19 2.98
N ALA A 91 -11.34 -7.01 4.26
CA ALA A 91 -12.61 -6.44 4.69
C ALA A 91 -12.69 -4.95 4.33
N TRP A 92 -13.91 -4.41 4.31
CA TRP A 92 -14.11 -2.98 4.16
C TRP A 92 -13.41 -2.26 5.33
N THR A 93 -12.37 -1.48 5.00
CA THR A 93 -11.49 -0.86 6.00
C THR A 93 -11.50 0.64 5.81
N PRO A 94 -12.04 1.43 6.76
CA PRO A 94 -12.02 2.89 6.66
C PRO A 94 -10.58 3.40 6.78
N ILE A 95 -10.30 4.57 6.19
CA ILE A 95 -8.94 5.15 6.15
C ILE A 95 -8.27 5.23 7.54
N ALA A 96 -9.02 5.55 8.59
CA ALA A 96 -8.51 5.68 9.95
C ALA A 96 -8.15 4.34 10.63
N GLN A 97 -8.54 3.21 10.05
CA GLN A 97 -8.30 1.86 10.60
C GLN A 97 -7.33 1.04 9.75
N ILE A 98 -6.68 1.64 8.76
CA ILE A 98 -5.67 0.98 7.95
C ILE A 98 -4.48 0.61 8.83
N ALA A 99 -4.24 -0.70 8.97
CA ALA A 99 -3.10 -1.26 9.69
C ALA A 99 -2.08 -1.83 8.68
N PRO A 100 -0.95 -1.13 8.41
CA PRO A 100 0.01 -1.54 7.38
C PRO A 100 0.53 -2.98 7.53
N GLU A 101 0.79 -3.42 8.76
CA GLU A 101 1.27 -4.78 9.04
C GLU A 101 0.28 -5.88 8.63
N GLN A 102 -1.02 -5.65 8.87
CA GLN A 102 -2.05 -6.61 8.50
C GLN A 102 -2.22 -6.68 6.98
N LEU A 103 -2.09 -5.54 6.30
CA LEU A 103 -2.13 -5.47 4.85
C LEU A 103 -0.92 -6.13 4.20
N GLN A 104 0.26 -5.99 4.81
CA GLN A 104 1.44 -6.67 4.29
C GLN A 104 1.25 -8.18 4.31
N LYS A 105 0.70 -8.74 5.39
CA LYS A 105 0.35 -10.18 5.46
C LYS A 105 -0.66 -10.60 4.39
N ALA A 106 -1.65 -9.75 4.08
CA ALA A 106 -2.62 -10.04 3.02
C ALA A 106 -1.93 -10.06 1.64
N MET A 107 -1.09 -9.08 1.34
CA MET A 107 -0.35 -9.00 0.08
C MET A 107 0.68 -10.11 -0.07
N ASP A 108 1.34 -10.54 1.02
CA ASP A 108 2.34 -11.60 1.01
C ASP A 108 1.76 -12.96 0.61
N LYS A 109 0.48 -13.22 0.90
CA LYS A 109 -0.21 -14.43 0.41
C LYS A 109 -0.23 -14.52 -1.11
N ASP A 110 -0.33 -13.38 -1.78
CA ASP A 110 -0.40 -13.28 -3.24
C ASP A 110 0.97 -13.09 -3.91
N LYS A 111 2.01 -12.65 -3.17
CA LYS A 111 3.37 -12.48 -3.70
C LYS A 111 3.94 -13.73 -4.34
N HIS A 112 3.58 -14.91 -3.84
CA HIS A 112 4.03 -16.19 -4.38
C HIS A 112 3.44 -16.53 -5.76
N ARG A 113 2.47 -15.74 -6.25
CA ARG A 113 1.72 -16.04 -7.48
C ARG A 113 2.07 -15.12 -8.66
N ALA A 114 2.77 -14.01 -8.44
CA ALA A 114 3.03 -13.03 -9.50
C ALA A 114 4.47 -12.50 -9.46
N ILE A 115 5.36 -13.16 -10.21
CA ILE A 115 6.65 -12.59 -10.63
C ILE A 115 6.36 -11.61 -11.77
N ILE A 116 6.85 -10.39 -11.66
CA ILE A 116 6.75 -9.37 -12.70
C ILE A 116 8.19 -9.04 -13.12
N GLN A 117 8.56 -9.48 -14.32
CA GLN A 117 9.88 -9.24 -14.92
C GLN A 117 10.00 -7.83 -15.49
#